data_AF-A0A3M2AAA6-F1
#
_entry.id   AF-A0A3M2AAA6-F1
#
_cell.length_a   1.000
_cell.length_b   1.000
_cell.length_c   1.000
_cell.angle_alpha   90.00
_cell.angle_beta   90.00
_cell.angle_gamma   90.00
#
_symmetry.space_group_name_H-M   'P 1'
#
loop_
_entity.id
_entity.type
_entity.pdbx_description
1 polymer ?
#
loop_
_entity_poly.entity_id
_entity_poly.type
_entity_poly.pdbx_seq_one_letter_code
_entity_poly.pdbx_strand_id
1 'polypeptide(L)'
;MSRIDLETGLYTRPTTPRIEPRATAEAKEADFGDALLDALAHADRIARSADQASEGLVRGTVSIHDAMIAMEKANLVLQFGTTVRNKLLEAYREIMNAAA
;
A
#
# COMPACT_ATOMS: atom_id res chain seq x y z
N MET A 1 -44.74 43.65 -34.90
CA MET A 1 -44.33 44.42 -33.71
C MET A 1 -44.63 43.58 -32.48
N SER A 2 -43.70 43.57 -31.51
CA SER A 2 -43.62 42.77 -30.27
C SER A 2 -43.34 41.28 -30.47
N ARG A 3 -42.05 40.92 -30.60
CA ARG A 3 -41.13 40.48 -29.54
C ARG A 3 -41.61 39.17 -28.89
N ILE A 4 -41.06 38.07 -29.40
CA ILE A 4 -41.03 36.77 -28.75
C ILE A 4 -39.97 36.90 -27.65
N ASP A 5 -40.39 36.91 -26.39
CA ASP A 5 -39.48 36.84 -25.24
C ASP A 5 -38.87 35.42 -25.18
N LEU A 6 -37.80 35.22 -25.94
CA LEU A 6 -36.78 34.21 -25.67
C LEU A 6 -36.02 34.70 -24.44
N GLU A 7 -36.25 34.15 -23.24
CA GLU A 7 -35.32 34.16 -22.09
C GLU A 7 -36.02 33.50 -20.88
N THR A 8 -36.34 32.20 -20.97
CA THR A 8 -36.48 31.38 -19.76
C THR A 8 -35.96 29.99 -20.04
N GLY A 9 -34.71 29.96 -20.51
CA GLY A 9 -33.86 28.80 -20.32
C GLY A 9 -33.85 28.48 -18.84
N LEU A 10 -34.24 27.25 -18.52
CA LEU A 10 -34.18 26.66 -17.19
C LEU A 10 -32.74 26.72 -16.69
N TYR A 11 -32.37 27.87 -16.11
CA TYR A 11 -31.12 28.04 -15.39
C TYR A 11 -31.29 27.33 -14.05
N THR A 12 -31.10 26.02 -14.06
CA THR A 12 -30.81 25.31 -12.82
C THR A 12 -29.53 25.93 -12.27
N ARG A 13 -29.65 26.60 -11.13
CA ARG A 13 -28.48 27.12 -10.42
C ARG A 13 -27.55 25.93 -10.21
N PRO A 14 -26.27 26.00 -10.60
CA PRO A 14 -25.34 24.95 -10.21
C PRO A 14 -25.34 24.90 -8.69
N THR A 15 -25.84 23.81 -8.13
CA THR A 15 -25.72 23.54 -6.70
C THR A 15 -24.25 23.34 -6.43
N THR A 16 -23.60 24.38 -5.92
CA THR A 16 -22.24 24.27 -5.40
C THR A 16 -22.28 23.23 -4.28
N PRO A 17 -21.48 22.15 -4.34
CA PRO A 17 -21.41 21.20 -3.24
C PRO A 17 -20.88 21.95 -2.02
N ARG A 18 -21.76 22.19 -1.04
CA ARG A 18 -21.38 22.69 0.28
C ARG A 18 -20.57 21.57 0.94
N ILE A 19 -19.25 21.72 0.95
CA ILE A 19 -18.38 20.92 1.81
C ILE A 19 -18.65 21.42 3.22
N GLU A 20 -19.59 20.78 3.91
CA GLU A 20 -19.70 20.87 5.36
C GLU A 20 -18.35 20.37 5.91
N PRO A 21 -17.74 21.05 6.91
CA PRO A 21 -16.60 20.48 7.61
C PRO A 21 -17.09 19.21 8.29
N ARG A 22 -16.90 18.07 7.62
CA ARG A 22 -16.99 16.76 8.22
C ARG A 22 -16.05 16.85 9.40
N ALA A 23 -16.61 16.81 10.61
CA ALA A 23 -15.84 16.69 11.84
C ALA A 23 -14.72 15.71 11.55
N THR A 24 -13.49 16.16 11.70
CA THR A 24 -12.30 15.35 11.62
C THR A 24 -12.49 14.25 12.65
N ALA A 25 -13.09 13.13 12.23
CA ALA A 25 -12.74 11.85 12.79
C ALA A 25 -11.23 11.86 12.62
N GLU A 26 -10.53 12.00 13.74
CA GLU A 26 -9.09 11.86 13.82
C GLU A 26 -8.80 10.53 13.12
N ALA A 27 -8.45 10.62 11.84
CA ALA A 27 -7.83 9.55 11.13
C ALA A 27 -6.51 9.42 11.87
N LYS A 28 -6.50 8.52 12.87
CA LYS A 28 -5.31 8.11 13.58
C LYS A 28 -4.29 7.88 12.47
N GLU A 29 -3.32 8.78 12.34
CA GLU A 29 -2.27 8.64 11.33
C GLU A 29 -1.73 7.23 11.56
N ALA A 30 -1.96 6.34 10.59
CA ALA A 30 -1.37 5.03 10.65
C ALA A 30 0.14 5.28 10.67
N ASP A 31 0.78 4.97 11.80
CA ASP A 31 2.21 5.21 11.94
C ASP A 31 2.92 4.39 10.86
N PHE A 32 3.73 5.08 10.06
CA PHE A 32 4.53 4.42 9.04
C PHE A 32 5.43 3.34 9.68
N GLY A 33 5.89 3.57 10.92
CA GLY A 33 6.63 2.59 11.71
C GLY A 33 5.85 1.29 11.92
N ASP A 34 4.61 1.40 12.41
CA ASP A 34 3.72 0.26 12.60
C ASP A 34 3.44 -0.49 11.28
N ALA A 35 3.15 0.24 10.19
CA ALA A 35 2.91 -0.36 8.88
C ALA A 35 4.15 -1.10 8.34
N LEU A 36 5.34 -0.55 8.58
CA LEU A 36 6.61 -1.18 8.21
C LEU A 36 6.86 -2.45 9.04
N LEU A 37 6.60 -2.42 10.35
CA LEU A 37 6.72 -3.59 11.23
C LEU A 37 5.78 -4.72 10.78
N ASP A 38 4.54 -4.37 10.44
CA ASP A 38 3.57 -5.32 9.91
C ASP A 38 4.02 -5.92 8.56
N ALA A 39 4.58 -5.10 7.68
CA ALA A 39 5.13 -5.56 6.40
C ALA A 39 6.32 -6.51 6.60
N LEU A 40 7.19 -6.25 7.58
CA LEU A 40 8.30 -7.14 7.93
C LEU A 40 7.80 -8.48 8.52
N ALA A 41 6.82 -8.44 9.41
CA ALA A 41 6.19 -9.64 9.94
C ALA A 41 5.50 -10.45 8.83
N HIS A 42 4.90 -9.77 7.85
CA HIS A 42 4.32 -10.41 6.67
C HIS A 42 5.38 -11.06 5.79
N ALA A 43 6.53 -10.41 5.58
CA ALA A 43 7.66 -10.99 4.85
C ALA A 43 8.18 -12.28 5.50
N ASP A 44 8.35 -12.29 6.83
CA ASP A 44 8.73 -13.49 7.59
C ASP A 44 7.71 -14.63 7.42
N ARG A 45 6.41 -14.31 7.47
CA ARG A 45 5.36 -15.32 7.21
C ARG A 45 5.46 -15.91 5.80
N ILE A 46 5.71 -15.08 4.79
CA ILE A 46 5.87 -15.56 3.40
C ILE A 46 7.10 -16.47 3.28
N ALA A 47 8.23 -16.08 3.88
CA ALA A 47 9.45 -16.88 3.86
C ALA A 47 9.22 -18.27 4.49
N ARG A 48 8.61 -18.32 5.69
CA ARG A 48 8.27 -19.58 6.35
C ARG A 48 7.28 -20.43 5.56
N SER A 49 6.32 -19.80 4.89
CA SER A 49 5.38 -20.50 4.02
C SER A 49 6.10 -21.17 2.83
N ALA A 50 7.14 -20.53 2.29
CA ALA A 50 7.95 -21.13 1.23
C ALA A 50 8.79 -22.31 1.75
N ASP A 51 9.35 -22.20 2.96
CA ASP A 51 10.07 -23.31 3.59
C ASP A 51 9.14 -24.51 3.81
N GLN A 52 7.95 -24.27 4.37
CA GLN A 52 6.94 -25.32 4.58
C GLN A 52 6.48 -25.95 3.28
N ALA A 53 6.27 -25.14 2.23
CA ALA A 53 5.89 -25.65 0.92
C ALA A 53 7.01 -26.49 0.27
N SER A 54 8.27 -26.09 0.47
CA SER A 54 9.44 -26.83 0.01
C SER A 54 9.56 -28.19 0.68
N GLU A 55 9.42 -28.24 2.00
CA GLU A 55 9.38 -29.51 2.72
C GLU A 55 8.16 -30.36 2.32
N GLY A 56 7.00 -29.71 2.14
CA GLY A 56 5.77 -30.35 1.72
C GLY A 56 5.89 -30.99 0.33
N LEU A 57 6.63 -30.36 -0.58
CA LEU A 57 6.95 -30.89 -1.90
C LEU A 57 7.82 -32.14 -1.81
N VAL A 58 8.89 -32.11 -0.99
CA VAL A 58 9.77 -33.27 -0.79
C VAL A 58 8.99 -34.45 -0.19
N ARG A 59 8.04 -34.18 0.70
CA ARG A 59 7.14 -35.18 1.29
C ARG A 59 6.00 -35.62 0.36
N GLY A 60 5.83 -35.00 -0.81
CA GLY A 60 4.73 -35.29 -1.74
C GLY A 60 3.35 -34.78 -1.29
N THR A 61 3.30 -33.92 -0.28
CA THR A 61 2.06 -33.35 0.31
C THR A 61 1.63 -32.02 -0.31
N VAL A 62 2.54 -31.35 -1.03
CA VAL A 62 2.29 -30.09 -1.74
C VAL A 62 2.65 -30.26 -3.21
N SER A 63 1.88 -29.67 -4.11
CA SER A 63 2.16 -29.74 -5.55
C SER A 63 3.41 -28.92 -5.89
N ILE A 64 4.12 -29.31 -6.95
CA ILE A 64 5.29 -28.56 -7.41
C ILE A 64 4.94 -27.12 -7.79
N HIS A 65 3.75 -26.88 -8.35
CA HIS A 65 3.31 -25.55 -8.76
C HIS A 65 3.11 -24.63 -7.54
N ASP A 66 2.46 -25.14 -6.49
CA ASP A 66 2.22 -24.36 -5.27
C ASP A 66 3.53 -24.04 -4.54
N ALA A 67 4.44 -25.01 -4.48
CA ALA A 67 5.77 -24.80 -3.91
C ALA A 67 6.58 -23.75 -4.69
N MET A 68 6.54 -23.80 -6.03
CA MET A 68 7.20 -22.80 -6.88
C MET A 68 6.61 -21.39 -6.69
N ILE A 69 5.28 -21.27 -6.57
CA ILE A 69 4.63 -19.97 -6.28
C ILE A 69 5.06 -19.44 -4.91
N ALA A 70 5.08 -20.30 -3.89
CA ALA A 70 5.49 -19.88 -2.54
C ALA A 70 6.94 -19.39 -2.54
N MET A 71 7.83 -20.11 -3.24
CA MET A 71 9.23 -19.73 -3.41
C MET A 71 9.39 -18.37 -4.11
N GLU A 72 8.64 -18.13 -5.19
CA GLU A 72 8.70 -16.87 -5.94
C GLU A 72 8.20 -15.69 -5.10
N LYS A 73 7.13 -15.89 -4.33
CA LYS A 73 6.65 -14.87 -3.38
C LYS A 73 7.71 -14.54 -2.33
N ALA A 74 8.39 -15.54 -1.78
CA ALA A 74 9.46 -15.35 -0.81
C ALA A 74 10.65 -14.59 -1.42
N ASN A 75 11.03 -14.94 -2.65
CA ASN A 75 12.09 -14.24 -3.37
C ASN A 75 11.74 -12.76 -3.59
N LEU A 76 10.53 -12.47 -4.08
CA LEU A 76 10.07 -11.10 -4.32
C LEU A 76 10.04 -10.27 -3.03
N VAL A 77 9.47 -10.80 -1.94
CA VAL A 77 9.34 -10.05 -0.69
C VAL A 77 10.70 -9.81 -0.04
N LEU A 78 11.65 -10.73 -0.16
CA LEU A 78 13.01 -10.58 0.37
C LEU A 78 13.81 -9.52 -0.41
N GLN A 79 13.67 -9.50 -1.73
CA GLN A 79 14.27 -8.47 -2.58
C GLN A 79 13.71 -7.08 -2.23
N PHE A 80 12.39 -7.00 -2.08
CA PHE A 80 11.72 -5.77 -1.64
C PHE A 80 12.21 -5.33 -0.25
N GLY A 81 12.23 -6.23 0.72
CA GLY A 81 12.70 -5.95 2.09
C GLY A 81 14.15 -5.47 2.12
N THR A 82 15.02 -6.05 1.30
CA THR A 82 16.41 -5.59 1.14
C THR A 82 16.48 -4.17 0.60
N THR A 83 15.63 -3.84 -0.37
CA THR A 83 15.56 -2.49 -0.96
C THR A 83 15.09 -1.47 0.07
N VAL A 84 14.06 -1.78 0.84
CA VAL A 84 13.55 -0.93 1.91
C VAL A 84 14.61 -0.75 3.00
N ARG A 85 15.26 -1.82 3.46
CA ARG A 85 16.37 -1.75 4.42
C ARG A 85 17.46 -0.79 3.94
N ASN A 86 17.87 -0.89 2.68
CA ASN A 86 18.91 -0.03 2.13
C ASN A 86 18.48 1.44 2.11
N LYS A 87 17.24 1.72 1.72
CA LYS A 87 16.68 3.09 1.72
C LYS A 87 16.57 3.69 3.13
N LEU A 88 16.22 2.88 4.13
CA LEU A 88 16.20 3.34 5.53
C LEU A 88 17.60 3.67 6.04
N LEU A 89 18.60 2.84 5.71
CA LEU A 89 20.00 3.11 6.04
C LEU A 89 20.53 4.37 5.34
N GLU A 90 20.12 4.60 4.10
CA GLU A 90 20.46 5.81 3.33
C GLU A 90 19.86 7.06 3.99
N ALA A 91 18.55 7.04 4.30
CA ALA A 91 17.88 8.14 4.98
C ALA A 91 18.51 8.45 6.35
N TYR A 92 18.87 7.42 7.13
CA TYR A 92 19.58 7.61 8.39
C TYR A 92 20.94 8.30 8.18
N ARG A 93 21.71 7.86 7.19
CA ARG A 93 23.01 8.49 6.84
C ARG A 93 22.83 9.94 6.38
N GLU A 94 21.81 10.22 5.59
CA GLU A 94 21.49 11.57 5.10
C GLU A 94 21.19 12.52 6.26
N ILE A 95 20.35 12.11 7.21
CA ILE A 95 20.06 12.90 8.42
C ILE A 95 21.33 13.18 9.21
N MET A 96 22.19 12.18 9.41
CA MET A 96 23.45 12.33 10.14
C MET A 96 24.43 13.28 9.44
N ASN A 97 24.49 13.25 8.10
CA ASN A 97 25.34 14.13 7.31
C ASN A 97 24.77 15.55 7.21
N ALA A 98 23.46 15.72 7.13
CA ALA A 98 22.80 17.03 7.09
C ALA A 98 22.83 17.76 8.44
N ALA A 99 23.01 17.02 9.54
CA ALA A 99 23.16 17.57 10.89
C ALA A 99 24.61 17.88 11.28
N ALA A 100 25.59 17.56 10.42
CA ALA A 100 27.01 17.87 10.58
C ALA A 100 27.39 19.14 9.79
#